data_AF-A0A925U3H0-F1
#
_entry.id   AF-A0A925U3H0-F1
#
_cell.length_a   1.000
_cell.length_b   1.000
_cell.length_c   1.000
_cell.angle_alpha   90.00
_cell.angle_beta   90.00
_cell.angle_gamma   90.00
#
_symmetry.space_group_name_H-M   'P 1'
#
loop_
_entity.id
_entity.type
_entity.pdbx_description
1 polymer ?
#
loop_
_entity_poly.entity_id
_entity_poly.type
_entity_poly.pdbx_seq_one_letter_code
_entity_poly.pdbx_strand_id
1 'polypeptide(L)'
;MAKIPLPLGAWPSELSASAVAGDNLRLGRIEVFDGAVYWSEGRPSEGGRVAIMRIARGGQPEELLSAPYSARSRVHEYGGGEFHVTAAGVFFVNDKDQQVYLRDDTGAIREITDAPGWRFADFTHDAKRNRLVCVAEIHSACLAQPRNVLATIDLAKPGAQAHSVLVESADFYASPRVSSIGAHLAWLQWNLPAMPWNAAEVYLSTLGDAGAPEFPRRIAGGVDYAAFQPEWAADGHMFFVADKNGQGDLYRSQDGVT
;
A
#
# COMPACT_ATOMS: atom_id res chain seq x y z
N MET A 1 46.45 7.64 24.59
CA MET A 1 46.73 6.19 24.56
C MET A 1 47.10 5.79 23.14
N ALA A 2 48.14 4.99 22.95
CA ALA A 2 48.51 4.45 21.65
C ALA A 2 47.52 3.34 21.24
N LYS A 3 47.09 3.31 19.98
CA LYS A 3 46.23 2.24 19.45
C LYS A 3 47.06 0.95 19.36
N ILE A 4 46.54 -0.14 19.94
CA ILE A 4 47.18 -1.46 19.86
C ILE A 4 46.70 -2.15 18.57
N PRO A 5 47.60 -2.58 17.67
CA PRO A 5 47.21 -3.33 16.50
C PRO A 5 46.69 -4.72 16.90
N LEU A 6 45.51 -5.07 16.40
CA LEU A 6 44.82 -6.35 16.63
C LEU A 6 44.46 -6.99 15.28
N PRO A 7 44.35 -8.32 15.20
CA PRO A 7 43.89 -9.01 13.99
C PRO A 7 42.54 -8.47 13.51
N LEU A 8 42.33 -8.50 12.19
CA LEU A 8 41.03 -8.13 11.59
C LEU A 8 39.93 -8.99 12.20
N GLY A 9 38.85 -8.35 12.66
CA GLY A 9 37.71 -9.01 13.32
C GLY A 9 37.85 -9.25 14.84
N ALA A 10 39.03 -8.99 15.43
CA ALA A 10 39.26 -9.17 16.87
C ALA A 10 39.18 -7.87 17.68
N TRP A 11 38.73 -6.77 17.05
CA TRP A 11 38.59 -5.50 17.73
C TRP A 11 37.41 -5.55 18.70
N PRO A 12 37.60 -5.15 19.97
CA PRO A 12 36.47 -5.05 20.88
C PRO A 12 35.46 -4.04 20.31
N SER A 13 34.20 -4.46 20.24
CA SER A 13 33.08 -3.64 19.78
C SER A 13 32.12 -3.41 20.93
N GLU A 14 31.77 -2.15 21.17
CA GLU A 14 30.69 -1.78 22.11
C GLU A 14 29.29 -2.10 21.53
N LEU A 15 29.20 -2.33 20.22
CA LEU A 15 27.99 -2.78 19.55
C LEU A 15 27.86 -4.30 19.68
N SER A 16 26.94 -4.75 20.54
CA SER A 16 26.57 -6.16 20.69
C SER A 16 25.53 -6.58 19.64
N ALA A 17 25.40 -7.89 19.41
CA ALA A 17 24.32 -8.42 18.57
C ALA A 17 22.92 -8.06 19.11
N SER A 18 22.75 -7.99 20.43
CA SER A 18 21.49 -7.60 21.06
C SER A 18 21.16 -6.12 20.85
N ALA A 19 22.15 -5.22 20.90
CA ALA A 19 21.95 -3.80 20.60
C ALA A 19 21.50 -3.60 19.15
N VAL A 20 22.12 -4.31 18.20
CA VAL A 20 21.73 -4.26 16.79
C VAL A 20 20.30 -4.78 16.57
N ALA A 21 19.90 -5.84 17.28
CA ALA A 21 18.58 -6.44 17.14
C ALA A 21 17.46 -5.68 17.89
N GLY A 22 17.78 -5.04 19.01
CA GLY A 22 16.81 -4.44 19.94
C GLY A 22 16.52 -2.96 19.72
N ASP A 23 17.45 -2.18 19.14
CA ASP A 23 17.37 -0.71 19.17
C ASP A 23 16.82 -0.05 17.91
N ASN A 24 16.39 -0.82 16.90
CA ASN A 24 16.01 -0.23 15.61
C ASN A 24 14.49 -0.18 15.43
N LEU A 25 13.91 0.99 15.71
CA LEU A 25 12.60 1.36 15.18
C LEU A 25 12.67 1.32 13.66
N ARG A 26 11.83 0.49 13.04
CA ARG A 26 11.67 0.48 11.58
C ARG A 26 10.43 1.27 11.23
N LEU A 27 10.64 2.51 10.78
CA LEU A 27 9.57 3.34 10.22
C LEU A 27 9.19 2.81 8.83
N GLY A 28 7.89 2.66 8.58
CA GLY A 28 7.33 2.15 7.33
C GLY A 28 6.49 3.20 6.61
N ARG A 29 5.33 2.77 6.07
CA ARG A 29 4.38 3.62 5.32
C ARG A 29 4.04 4.87 6.12
N ILE A 30 3.93 6.00 5.43
CA ILE A 30 3.52 7.29 5.98
C ILE A 30 2.30 7.79 5.21
N GLU A 31 1.28 8.28 5.90
CA GLU A 31 0.16 9.00 5.32
C GLU A 31 -0.13 10.29 6.08
N VAL A 32 -0.64 11.29 5.39
CA VAL A 32 -1.10 12.55 5.98
C VAL A 32 -2.59 12.66 5.74
N PHE A 33 -3.34 12.85 6.82
CA PHE A 33 -4.78 13.05 6.75
C PHE A 33 -5.21 14.05 7.82
N ASP A 34 -6.03 15.04 7.42
CA ASP A 34 -6.62 16.05 8.31
C ASP A 34 -5.63 16.70 9.31
N GLY A 35 -4.47 17.11 8.81
CA GLY A 35 -3.45 17.80 9.62
C GLY A 35 -2.69 16.90 10.63
N ALA A 36 -2.86 15.59 10.56
CA ALA A 36 -2.11 14.59 11.31
C ALA A 36 -1.24 13.72 10.38
N VAL A 37 -0.11 13.25 10.91
CA VAL A 37 0.78 12.29 10.25
C VAL A 37 0.58 10.92 10.89
N TYR A 38 0.43 9.90 10.06
CA TYR A 38 0.27 8.51 10.45
C TYR A 38 1.44 7.71 9.87
N TRP A 39 1.96 6.75 10.63
CA TRP A 39 3.01 5.89 10.12
C TRP A 39 3.00 4.51 10.76
N SER A 40 3.58 3.53 10.06
CA SER A 40 3.80 2.20 10.62
C SER A 40 5.17 2.09 11.31
N GLU A 41 5.21 1.38 12.44
CA GLU A 41 6.43 1.11 13.20
C GLU A 41 6.60 -0.38 13.47
N GLY A 42 7.70 -0.96 12.98
CA GLY A 42 8.09 -2.31 13.34
C GLY A 42 8.60 -2.39 14.78
N ARG A 43 8.12 -3.39 15.54
CA ARG A 43 8.49 -3.69 16.92
C ARG A 43 9.19 -5.06 17.01
N PRO A 44 10.53 -5.12 16.85
CA PRO A 44 11.28 -6.39 16.96
C PRO A 44 11.08 -7.09 18.30
N SER A 45 11.00 -6.32 19.40
CA SER A 45 10.76 -6.81 20.76
C SER A 45 9.37 -7.43 20.96
N GLU A 46 8.42 -7.19 20.05
CA GLU A 46 7.05 -7.70 20.11
C GLU A 46 6.79 -8.73 19.00
N GLY A 47 7.78 -9.59 18.72
CA GLY A 47 7.66 -10.63 17.70
C GLY A 47 7.59 -10.10 16.27
N GLY A 48 8.08 -8.88 16.03
CA GLY A 48 8.04 -8.23 14.73
C GLY A 48 6.67 -7.63 14.37
N ARG A 49 5.81 -7.40 15.36
CA ARG A 49 4.54 -6.67 15.21
C ARG A 49 4.76 -5.32 14.55
N VAL A 50 3.81 -4.89 13.73
CA VAL A 50 3.79 -3.56 13.12
C VAL A 50 2.68 -2.74 13.75
N ALA A 51 3.04 -1.73 14.53
CA ALA A 51 2.11 -0.76 15.11
C ALA A 51 1.76 0.32 14.08
N ILE A 52 0.61 0.98 14.27
CA ILE A 52 0.27 2.23 13.57
C ILE A 52 0.32 3.34 14.60
N MET A 53 1.08 4.37 14.29
CA MET A 53 1.25 5.56 15.11
C MET A 53 0.59 6.76 14.46
N ARG A 54 0.26 7.76 15.27
CA ARG A 54 -0.26 9.05 14.82
C ARG A 54 0.37 10.19 15.60
N ILE A 55 0.57 11.32 14.94
CA ILE A 55 0.88 12.59 15.59
C ILE A 55 0.06 13.70 14.94
N ALA A 56 -0.80 14.33 15.74
CA ALA A 56 -1.52 15.53 15.34
C ALA A 56 -0.57 16.74 15.37
N ARG A 57 -0.88 17.79 14.60
CA ARG A 57 -0.11 19.05 14.62
C ARG A 57 0.03 19.59 16.06
N GLY A 58 1.26 19.70 16.55
CA GLY A 58 1.58 20.20 17.89
C GLY A 58 1.27 19.23 19.04
N GLY A 59 0.83 18.01 18.73
CA GLY A 59 0.59 16.94 19.70
C GLY A 59 1.83 16.09 19.97
N GLN A 60 1.63 15.02 20.74
CA GLN A 60 2.63 13.97 20.96
C GLN A 60 2.27 12.73 20.12
N PRO A 61 3.27 11.90 19.74
CA PRO A 61 3.01 10.59 19.15
C PRO A 61 2.10 9.73 20.02
N GLU A 62 1.11 9.09 19.41
CA GLU A 62 0.24 8.09 20.04
C GLU A 62 0.24 6.80 19.22
N GLU A 63 0.20 5.66 19.91
CA GLU A 63 0.02 4.34 19.27
C GLU A 63 -1.48 4.07 19.08
N LEU A 64 -1.91 3.96 17.83
CA LEU A 64 -3.29 3.66 17.50
C LEU A 64 -3.59 2.17 17.52
N LEU A 65 -2.61 1.34 17.13
CA LEU A 65 -2.78 -0.10 16.98
C LEU A 65 -1.92 -0.85 17.99
N SER A 66 -2.49 -1.22 19.13
CA SER A 66 -1.83 -2.05 20.14
C SER A 66 -1.92 -3.55 19.81
N ALA A 67 -1.11 -4.35 20.51
CA ALA A 67 -1.28 -5.81 20.52
C ALA A 67 -2.75 -6.18 20.89
N PRO A 68 -3.31 -7.25 20.31
CA PRO A 68 -2.65 -8.27 19.49
C PRO A 68 -2.59 -7.94 17.98
N TYR A 69 -3.03 -6.76 17.54
CA TYR A 69 -3.08 -6.42 16.13
C TYR A 69 -1.71 -6.00 15.56
N SER A 70 -1.47 -6.37 14.31
CA SER A 70 -0.23 -6.07 13.59
C SER A 70 -0.57 -5.65 12.17
N ALA A 71 -0.24 -4.43 11.76
CA ALA A 71 -0.53 -3.92 10.42
C ALA A 71 0.50 -4.43 9.40
N ARG A 72 0.21 -5.53 8.71
CA ARG A 72 1.12 -6.12 7.73
C ARG A 72 0.39 -6.87 6.63
N SER A 73 0.61 -6.44 5.40
CA SER A 73 0.25 -7.22 4.22
C SER A 73 1.38 -8.17 3.82
N ARG A 74 1.00 -9.30 3.21
CA ARG A 74 1.88 -10.29 2.56
C ARG A 74 1.64 -10.39 1.06
N VAL A 75 0.93 -9.43 0.46
CA VAL A 75 0.82 -9.32 -1.00
C VAL A 75 2.22 -9.22 -1.61
N HIS A 76 2.43 -9.95 -2.71
CA HIS A 76 3.70 -10.16 -3.40
C HIS A 76 4.83 -10.70 -2.51
N GLU A 77 4.52 -11.26 -1.34
CA GLU A 77 5.45 -11.76 -0.30
C GLU A 77 6.41 -10.70 0.30
N TYR A 78 6.58 -9.54 -0.34
CA TYR A 78 7.35 -8.41 0.16
C TYR A 78 6.56 -7.56 1.17
N GLY A 79 5.23 -7.52 1.03
CA GLY A 79 4.34 -6.68 1.83
C GLY A 79 4.36 -5.20 1.44
N GLY A 80 3.93 -4.35 2.38
CA GLY A 80 3.67 -2.93 2.15
C GLY A 80 2.20 -2.65 1.82
N GLY A 81 1.79 -1.39 1.85
CA GLY A 81 0.40 -1.03 1.61
C GLY A 81 -0.55 -1.46 2.73
N GLU A 82 -0.02 -1.56 3.94
CA GLU A 82 -0.65 -2.22 5.08
C GLU A 82 -1.76 -1.41 5.76
N PHE A 83 -1.85 -0.10 5.53
CA PHE A 83 -2.92 0.74 6.07
C PHE A 83 -3.31 1.88 5.13
N HIS A 84 -4.49 2.46 5.35
CA HIS A 84 -4.96 3.69 4.70
C HIS A 84 -5.89 4.48 5.63
N VAL A 85 -5.72 5.80 5.66
CA VAL A 85 -6.47 6.69 6.57
C VAL A 85 -7.57 7.43 5.81
N THR A 86 -8.75 7.48 6.42
CA THR A 86 -9.92 8.21 5.90
C THR A 86 -10.62 8.94 7.05
N ALA A 87 -11.68 9.68 6.72
CA ALA A 87 -12.55 10.29 7.74
C ALA A 87 -13.25 9.25 8.64
N ALA A 88 -13.39 7.99 8.19
CA ALA A 88 -13.97 6.91 8.99
C ALA A 88 -12.97 6.30 9.99
N GLY A 89 -11.68 6.60 9.87
CA GLY A 89 -10.61 6.02 10.67
C GLY A 89 -9.52 5.36 9.84
N VAL A 90 -8.81 4.41 10.44
CA VAL A 90 -7.66 3.71 9.84
C VAL A 90 -8.07 2.32 9.40
N PHE A 91 -8.08 2.09 8.10
CA PHE A 91 -8.16 0.75 7.54
C PHE A 91 -6.77 0.11 7.56
N PHE A 92 -6.66 -1.15 7.95
CA PHE A 92 -5.39 -1.86 7.97
C PHE A 92 -5.55 -3.35 7.70
N VAL A 93 -4.48 -3.98 7.19
CA VAL A 93 -4.40 -5.43 7.01
C VAL A 93 -3.84 -6.05 8.28
N ASN A 94 -4.60 -6.91 8.94
CA ASN A 94 -4.14 -7.61 10.13
C ASN A 94 -3.24 -8.79 9.73
N ASP A 95 -2.01 -8.84 10.23
CA ASP A 95 -1.00 -9.84 9.82
C ASP A 95 -1.49 -11.28 10.02
N LYS A 96 -2.23 -11.51 11.12
CA LYS A 96 -2.67 -12.82 11.57
C LYS A 96 -3.52 -13.58 10.54
N ASP A 97 -4.42 -12.87 9.87
CA ASP A 97 -5.46 -13.45 9.01
C ASP A 97 -5.52 -12.80 7.61
N GLN A 98 -4.69 -11.77 7.38
CA GLN A 98 -4.63 -11.00 6.13
C GLN A 98 -5.94 -10.31 5.75
N GLN A 99 -6.88 -10.17 6.70
CA GLN A 99 -8.14 -9.46 6.49
C GLN A 99 -7.99 -7.97 6.76
N VAL A 100 -8.89 -7.19 6.17
CA VAL A 100 -8.95 -5.74 6.39
C VAL A 100 -9.82 -5.44 7.60
N TYR A 101 -9.27 -4.65 8.52
CA TYR A 101 -9.93 -4.14 9.71
C TYR A 101 -10.04 -2.62 9.62
N LEU A 102 -11.02 -2.06 10.31
CA LEU A 102 -11.15 -0.62 10.56
C LEU A 102 -10.96 -0.38 12.05
N ARG A 103 -10.03 0.52 12.39
CA ARG A 103 -10.03 1.22 13.68
C ARG A 103 -10.71 2.59 13.49
N ASP A 104 -11.86 2.78 14.12
CA ASP A 104 -12.57 4.06 14.04
C ASP A 104 -11.96 5.13 14.97
N ASP A 105 -12.61 6.30 15.01
CA ASP A 105 -12.22 7.46 15.82
C ASP A 105 -12.39 7.23 17.33
N THR A 106 -13.33 6.37 17.73
CA THR A 106 -13.50 5.92 19.13
C THR A 106 -12.39 4.96 19.56
N GLY A 107 -11.64 4.40 18.60
CA GLY A 107 -10.63 3.38 18.82
C GLY A 107 -11.17 1.95 18.79
N ALA A 108 -12.44 1.76 18.47
CA ALA A 108 -13.01 0.43 18.27
C ALA A 108 -12.45 -0.17 16.97
N ILE A 109 -12.10 -1.46 17.04
CA ILE A 109 -11.56 -2.22 15.91
C ILE A 109 -12.60 -3.25 15.49
N ARG A 110 -12.94 -3.25 14.20
CA ARG A 110 -13.85 -4.24 13.59
C ARG A 110 -13.31 -4.78 12.27
N GLU A 111 -13.60 -6.04 12.01
CA GLU A 111 -13.29 -6.69 10.75
C GLU A 111 -14.21 -6.15 9.64
N ILE A 112 -13.63 -5.89 8.47
CA ILE A 112 -14.34 -5.39 7.28
C ILE A 112 -14.50 -6.49 6.24
N THR A 113 -13.49 -7.35 6.06
CA THR A 113 -13.54 -8.46 5.10
C THR A 113 -13.48 -9.80 5.83
N ASP A 114 -14.33 -10.74 5.42
CA ASP A 114 -14.20 -12.16 5.76
C ASP A 114 -13.94 -12.94 4.46
N ALA A 115 -12.68 -12.92 4.01
CA ALA A 115 -12.27 -13.40 2.69
C ALA A 115 -11.13 -14.44 2.78
N PRO A 116 -11.42 -15.69 3.20
CA PRO A 116 -10.41 -16.73 3.25
C PRO A 116 -9.74 -16.94 1.89
N GLY A 117 -8.41 -16.98 1.87
CA GLY A 117 -7.61 -17.09 0.64
C GLY A 117 -7.33 -15.77 -0.06
N TRP A 118 -7.86 -14.64 0.41
CA TRP A 118 -7.52 -13.33 -0.10
C TRP A 118 -6.46 -12.65 0.78
N ARG A 119 -5.60 -11.86 0.15
CA ARG A 119 -4.69 -10.92 0.82
C ARG A 119 -4.84 -9.56 0.16
N PHE A 120 -4.79 -8.49 0.93
CA PHE A 120 -5.02 -7.12 0.46
C PHE A 120 -3.82 -6.22 0.72
N ALA A 121 -3.64 -5.18 -0.09
CA ALA A 121 -2.61 -4.15 0.08
C ALA A 121 -2.96 -2.87 -0.71
N ASP A 122 -2.29 -1.77 -0.36
CA ASP A 122 -2.20 -0.53 -1.14
C ASP A 122 -3.58 0.02 -1.54
N PHE A 123 -4.27 0.56 -0.53
CA PHE A 123 -5.62 1.05 -0.67
C PHE A 123 -5.67 2.50 -1.17
N THR A 124 -6.79 2.83 -1.81
CA THR A 124 -7.25 4.18 -2.10
C THR A 124 -8.76 4.25 -1.86
N HIS A 125 -9.26 5.38 -1.35
CA HIS A 125 -10.67 5.54 -1.02
C HIS A 125 -11.48 6.11 -2.19
N ASP A 126 -12.48 5.35 -2.66
CA ASP A 126 -13.52 5.84 -3.57
C ASP A 126 -14.71 6.34 -2.74
N ALA A 127 -14.59 7.57 -2.23
CA ALA A 127 -15.60 8.18 -1.37
C ALA A 127 -16.97 8.30 -2.05
N LYS A 128 -17.01 8.53 -3.37
CA LYS A 128 -18.26 8.64 -4.15
C LYS A 128 -19.10 7.36 -4.05
N ARG A 129 -18.46 6.20 -3.92
CA ARG A 129 -19.10 4.88 -3.89
C ARG A 129 -18.97 4.17 -2.55
N ASN A 130 -18.44 4.85 -1.52
CA ASN A 130 -18.23 4.33 -0.18
C ASN A 130 -17.51 2.96 -0.16
N ARG A 131 -16.38 2.88 -0.87
CA ARG A 131 -15.57 1.66 -0.99
C ARG A 131 -14.08 1.97 -1.00
N LEU A 132 -13.28 0.97 -0.65
CA LEU A 132 -11.85 1.00 -0.96
C LEU A 132 -11.61 0.35 -2.31
N VAL A 133 -10.62 0.84 -3.05
CA VAL A 133 -9.97 0.13 -4.16
C VAL A 133 -8.58 -0.25 -3.69
N CYS A 134 -8.12 -1.46 -3.97
CA CYS A 134 -6.86 -1.99 -3.46
C CYS A 134 -6.23 -3.01 -4.41
N VAL A 135 -4.98 -3.37 -4.15
CA VAL A 135 -4.35 -4.56 -4.71
C VAL A 135 -4.78 -5.76 -3.86
N ALA A 136 -5.06 -6.89 -4.50
CA ALA A 136 -5.31 -8.13 -3.80
C ALA A 136 -4.68 -9.35 -4.50
N GLU A 137 -4.38 -10.37 -3.71
CA GLU A 137 -4.03 -11.71 -4.17
C GLU A 137 -5.14 -12.69 -3.85
N ILE A 138 -5.47 -13.56 -4.80
CA ILE A 138 -6.37 -14.69 -4.61
C ILE A 138 -5.54 -15.97 -4.58
N HIS A 139 -5.46 -16.59 -3.42
CA HIS A 139 -4.79 -17.86 -3.17
C HIS A 139 -5.78 -19.01 -3.21
N SER A 140 -5.42 -20.09 -3.89
CA SER A 140 -6.19 -21.33 -3.92
C SER A 140 -5.25 -22.51 -4.14
N ALA A 141 -5.57 -23.65 -3.54
CA ALA A 141 -4.81 -24.89 -3.73
C ALA A 141 -4.78 -25.36 -5.20
N CYS A 142 -5.70 -24.87 -6.04
CA CYS A 142 -5.76 -25.19 -7.46
C CYS A 142 -4.87 -24.29 -8.33
N LEU A 143 -4.24 -23.26 -7.76
CA LEU A 143 -3.41 -22.31 -8.49
C LEU A 143 -1.93 -22.56 -8.20
N ALA A 144 -1.10 -22.57 -9.24
CA ALA A 144 0.35 -22.70 -9.10
C ALA A 144 0.98 -21.42 -8.51
N GLN A 145 0.35 -20.27 -8.73
CA GLN A 145 0.74 -18.95 -8.22
C GLN A 145 -0.54 -18.17 -7.87
N PRO A 146 -0.51 -17.26 -6.88
CA PRO A 146 -1.66 -16.43 -6.59
C PRO A 146 -2.05 -15.58 -7.80
N ARG A 147 -3.35 -15.32 -7.95
CA ARG A 147 -3.84 -14.36 -8.95
C ARG A 147 -3.80 -12.97 -8.34
N ASN A 148 -3.05 -12.06 -8.94
CA ASN A 148 -3.08 -10.65 -8.55
C ASN A 148 -4.24 -9.96 -9.24
N VAL A 149 -4.93 -9.09 -8.52
CA VAL A 149 -6.07 -8.32 -9.02
C VAL A 149 -6.05 -6.91 -8.42
N LEU A 150 -6.71 -5.97 -9.08
CA LEU A 150 -7.32 -4.87 -8.35
C LEU A 150 -8.66 -5.35 -7.80
N ALA A 151 -8.94 -5.03 -6.55
CA ALA A 151 -10.17 -5.39 -5.86
C ALA A 151 -10.85 -4.16 -5.25
N THR A 152 -12.13 -4.30 -4.99
CA THR A 152 -12.90 -3.32 -4.22
C THR A 152 -13.36 -3.92 -2.90
N ILE A 153 -13.49 -3.08 -1.86
CA ILE A 153 -14.08 -3.43 -0.57
C ILE A 153 -15.23 -2.45 -0.29
N ASP A 154 -16.48 -2.92 -0.43
CA ASP A 154 -17.71 -2.19 -0.11
C ASP A 154 -17.85 -2.01 1.40
N LEU A 155 -17.74 -0.76 1.87
CA LEU A 155 -17.74 -0.44 3.29
C LEU A 155 -19.14 -0.51 3.92
N ALA A 156 -20.20 -0.58 3.10
CA ALA A 156 -21.57 -0.75 3.56
C ALA A 156 -21.96 -2.22 3.79
N LYS A 157 -21.15 -3.18 3.32
CA LYS A 157 -21.44 -4.62 3.39
C LYS A 157 -20.26 -5.41 3.97
N PRO A 158 -19.85 -5.14 5.22
CA PRO A 158 -18.73 -5.85 5.83
C PRO A 158 -18.99 -7.37 5.91
N GLY A 159 -17.91 -8.15 5.92
CA GLY A 159 -17.93 -9.61 5.96
C GLY A 159 -17.68 -10.25 4.59
N ALA A 160 -18.24 -11.43 4.36
CA ALA A 160 -17.91 -12.26 3.19
C ALA A 160 -18.29 -11.66 1.84
N GLN A 161 -19.22 -10.71 1.81
CA GLN A 161 -19.68 -10.02 0.61
C GLN A 161 -19.03 -8.65 0.41
N ALA A 162 -18.08 -8.26 1.27
CA ALA A 162 -17.47 -6.95 1.21
C ALA A 162 -16.60 -6.76 -0.04
N HIS A 163 -16.02 -7.83 -0.58
CA HIS A 163 -14.96 -7.72 -1.59
C HIS A 163 -15.36 -8.26 -2.97
N SER A 164 -14.78 -7.70 -4.03
CA SER A 164 -14.94 -8.19 -5.40
C SER A 164 -13.73 -7.83 -6.28
N VAL A 165 -13.49 -8.64 -7.32
CA VAL A 165 -12.50 -8.30 -8.37
C VAL A 165 -12.95 -7.08 -9.15
N LEU A 166 -12.03 -6.16 -9.41
CA LEU A 166 -12.21 -4.98 -10.24
C LEU A 166 -11.46 -5.08 -11.58
N VAL A 167 -10.20 -5.53 -11.56
CA VAL A 167 -9.34 -5.69 -12.76
C VAL A 167 -8.47 -6.93 -12.60
N GLU A 168 -8.37 -7.76 -13.65
CA GLU A 168 -7.63 -9.03 -13.64
C GLU A 168 -6.96 -9.41 -14.98
N SER A 169 -6.69 -8.43 -15.84
CA SER A 169 -6.06 -8.60 -17.18
C SER A 169 -4.54 -8.77 -17.23
N ALA A 170 -3.81 -8.47 -16.16
CA ALA A 170 -2.34 -8.52 -16.04
C ALA A 170 -1.89 -9.41 -14.88
N ASP A 171 -0.63 -9.85 -14.91
CA ASP A 171 -0.05 -10.73 -13.89
C ASP A 171 0.14 -10.04 -12.54
N PHE A 172 0.39 -8.72 -12.52
CA PHE A 172 0.64 -7.95 -11.30
C PHE A 172 0.04 -6.55 -11.35
N TYR A 173 -0.27 -6.01 -10.17
CA TYR A 173 -0.83 -4.68 -9.99
C TYR A 173 -0.20 -3.93 -8.82
N ALA A 174 -0.15 -2.61 -8.89
CA ALA A 174 0.23 -1.76 -7.78
C ALA A 174 -0.41 -0.37 -7.88
N SER A 175 -0.37 0.39 -6.78
CA SER A 175 -0.66 1.82 -6.74
C SER A 175 -1.98 2.24 -7.39
N PRO A 176 -3.13 1.63 -7.03
CA PRO A 176 -4.42 2.14 -7.46
C PRO A 176 -4.63 3.53 -6.85
N ARG A 177 -5.09 4.49 -7.67
CA ARG A 177 -5.41 5.86 -7.27
C ARG A 177 -6.71 6.33 -7.89
N VAL A 178 -7.72 6.49 -7.04
CA VAL A 178 -8.99 7.11 -7.42
C VAL A 178 -8.82 8.62 -7.38
N SER A 179 -9.31 9.32 -8.41
CA SER A 179 -9.29 10.79 -8.43
C SER A 179 -10.15 11.36 -7.30
N SER A 180 -9.86 12.58 -6.86
CA SER A 180 -10.59 13.24 -5.76
C SER A 180 -12.11 13.34 -5.98
N ILE A 181 -12.54 13.42 -7.25
CA ILE A 181 -13.95 13.45 -7.65
C ILE A 181 -14.57 12.05 -7.89
N GLY A 182 -13.78 10.98 -7.78
CA GLY A 182 -14.22 9.60 -7.98
C GLY A 182 -14.57 9.24 -9.43
N ALA A 183 -14.08 10.02 -10.40
CA ALA A 183 -14.39 9.84 -11.83
C ALA A 183 -13.32 9.04 -12.59
N HIS A 184 -12.11 8.93 -12.05
CA HIS A 184 -11.00 8.23 -12.69
C HIS A 184 -10.32 7.28 -11.73
N LEU A 185 -9.79 6.19 -12.29
CA LEU A 185 -8.90 5.27 -11.62
C LEU A 185 -7.61 5.16 -12.43
N ALA A 186 -6.49 5.44 -11.78
CA ALA A 186 -5.16 5.11 -12.29
C ALA A 186 -4.59 3.92 -11.52
N TRP A 187 -3.74 3.11 -12.15
CA TRP A 187 -3.01 2.03 -11.49
C TRP A 187 -1.74 1.68 -12.25
N LEU A 188 -0.88 0.91 -11.61
CA LEU A 188 0.25 0.23 -12.24
C LEU A 188 -0.09 -1.21 -12.54
N GLN A 189 0.39 -1.71 -13.68
CA GLN A 189 0.39 -3.13 -13.99
C GLN A 189 1.64 -3.53 -14.77
N TRP A 190 2.02 -4.80 -14.67
CA TRP A 190 3.09 -5.40 -15.49
C TRP A 190 2.84 -6.91 -15.62
N ASN A 191 3.55 -7.52 -16.57
CA ASN A 191 3.43 -8.94 -16.86
C ASN A 191 4.79 -9.62 -16.86
N LEU A 192 4.79 -10.92 -16.58
CA LEU A 192 5.96 -11.76 -16.78
C LEU A 192 6.41 -11.73 -18.25
N PRO A 193 7.73 -11.82 -18.51
CA PRO A 193 8.82 -12.03 -17.56
C PRO A 193 9.40 -10.74 -16.96
N ALA A 194 8.77 -9.58 -17.16
CA ALA A 194 9.31 -8.31 -16.70
C ALA A 194 9.11 -8.10 -15.19
N MET A 195 10.09 -7.48 -14.54
CA MET A 195 9.93 -6.87 -13.22
C MET A 195 9.37 -5.44 -13.38
N PRO A 196 8.78 -4.82 -12.33
CA PRO A 196 8.16 -3.51 -12.46
C PRO A 196 9.15 -2.41 -12.92
N TRP A 197 10.42 -2.49 -12.51
CA TRP A 197 11.47 -1.56 -12.98
C TRP A 197 11.95 -1.81 -14.41
N ASN A 198 11.45 -2.84 -15.10
CA ASN A 198 11.74 -3.06 -16.51
C ASN A 198 10.65 -2.50 -17.43
N ALA A 199 9.38 -2.71 -17.07
CA ALA A 199 8.29 -2.44 -18.00
C ALA A 199 6.93 -2.14 -17.34
N ALA A 200 6.91 -1.66 -16.08
CA ALA A 200 5.63 -1.26 -15.46
C ALA A 200 4.92 -0.19 -16.27
N GLU A 201 3.61 -0.36 -16.40
CA GLU A 201 2.72 0.48 -17.18
C GLU A 201 1.77 1.25 -16.24
N VAL A 202 1.63 2.56 -16.45
CA VAL A 202 0.55 3.34 -15.83
C VAL A 202 -0.67 3.25 -16.73
N TYR A 203 -1.76 2.75 -16.18
CA TYR A 203 -3.09 2.73 -16.80
C TYR A 203 -3.99 3.80 -16.20
N LEU A 204 -4.92 4.28 -17.03
CA LEU A 204 -5.96 5.22 -16.65
C LEU A 204 -7.30 4.77 -17.25
N SER A 205 -8.36 4.88 -16.46
CA SER A 205 -9.73 4.58 -16.89
C SER A 205 -10.72 5.57 -16.27
N THR A 206 -11.84 5.80 -16.95
CA THR A 206 -13.01 6.44 -16.35
C THR A 206 -13.75 5.43 -15.48
N LEU A 207 -14.25 5.86 -14.34
CA LEU A 207 -15.11 5.05 -13.47
C LEU A 207 -16.58 5.35 -13.79
N GLY A 208 -17.29 4.35 -14.33
CA GLY A 208 -18.74 4.42 -14.53
C GLY A 208 -19.50 4.58 -13.22
N ASP A 209 -20.80 4.81 -13.25
CA ASP A 209 -21.58 5.12 -12.03
C ASP A 209 -21.49 4.01 -10.97
N ALA A 210 -21.57 2.74 -11.38
CA ALA A 210 -21.37 1.58 -10.50
C ALA A 210 -19.90 1.38 -10.06
N GLY A 211 -18.97 2.14 -10.63
CA GLY A 211 -17.55 2.13 -10.27
C GLY A 211 -16.72 1.09 -11.02
N ALA A 212 -17.24 0.56 -12.12
CA ALA A 212 -16.46 -0.27 -13.03
C ALA A 212 -15.54 0.62 -13.90
N PRO A 213 -14.31 0.16 -14.23
CA PRO A 213 -13.47 0.82 -15.22
C PRO A 213 -14.09 0.72 -16.63
N GLU A 214 -14.36 1.86 -17.25
CA GLU A 214 -14.83 1.98 -18.62
C GLU A 214 -13.64 2.54 -19.42
N PHE A 215 -13.21 1.87 -20.48
CA PHE A 215 -12.10 2.31 -21.35
C PHE A 215 -10.71 2.40 -20.66
N PRO A 216 -10.21 1.32 -20.04
CA PRO A 216 -8.85 1.27 -19.53
C PRO A 216 -7.83 1.45 -20.67
N ARG A 217 -6.88 2.38 -20.50
CA ARG A 217 -5.79 2.59 -21.46
C ARG A 217 -4.47 2.81 -20.76
N ARG A 218 -3.39 2.31 -21.36
CA ARG A 218 -2.02 2.66 -20.98
C ARG A 218 -1.72 4.09 -21.37
N ILE A 219 -1.17 4.88 -20.45
CA ILE A 219 -0.76 6.27 -20.68
C ILE A 219 0.75 6.48 -20.54
N ALA A 220 1.46 5.58 -19.86
CA ALA A 220 2.91 5.57 -19.76
C ALA A 220 3.45 4.17 -19.43
N GLY A 221 4.76 3.98 -19.62
CA GLY A 221 5.46 2.72 -19.38
C GLY A 221 5.32 1.69 -20.51
N GLY A 222 6.00 0.57 -20.36
CA GLY A 222 5.96 -0.58 -21.27
C GLY A 222 7.35 -1.14 -21.57
N VAL A 223 7.51 -1.81 -22.71
CA VAL A 223 8.75 -2.53 -23.08
C VAL A 223 10.03 -1.67 -23.02
N ASP A 224 9.93 -0.37 -23.35
CA ASP A 224 11.11 0.49 -23.49
C ASP A 224 11.53 1.21 -22.21
N TYR A 225 10.61 1.36 -21.24
CA TYR A 225 10.83 2.11 -20.00
C TYR A 225 9.71 1.79 -18.99
N ALA A 226 10.01 1.93 -17.70
CA ALA A 226 9.03 1.78 -16.63
C ALA A 226 8.39 3.12 -16.27
N ALA A 227 7.09 3.07 -15.96
CA ALA A 227 6.39 4.15 -15.29
C ALA A 227 5.88 3.66 -13.93
N PHE A 228 5.93 4.52 -12.93
CA PHE A 228 5.61 4.18 -11.55
C PHE A 228 4.99 5.35 -10.79
N GLN A 229 4.36 5.01 -9.66
CA GLN A 229 3.83 5.94 -8.65
C GLN A 229 2.90 7.03 -9.22
N PRO A 230 1.77 6.66 -9.87
CA PRO A 230 0.76 7.63 -10.26
C PRO A 230 0.17 8.26 -9.00
N GLU A 231 -0.08 9.57 -9.03
CA GLU A 231 -0.73 10.32 -7.95
C GLU A 231 -1.59 11.46 -8.52
N TRP A 232 -2.69 11.77 -7.86
CA TRP A 232 -3.55 12.91 -8.23
C TRP A 232 -3.19 14.15 -7.43
N ALA A 233 -2.98 15.27 -8.11
CA ALA A 233 -2.87 16.57 -7.48
C ALA A 233 -4.26 17.13 -7.13
N ALA A 234 -4.29 18.15 -6.26
CA ALA A 234 -5.53 18.79 -5.82
C ALA A 234 -6.28 19.51 -6.97
N ASP A 235 -5.55 19.94 -8.00
CA ASP A 235 -6.10 20.50 -9.24
C ASP A 235 -6.55 19.40 -10.24
N GLY A 236 -6.59 18.14 -9.78
CA GLY A 236 -6.97 16.93 -10.50
C GLY A 236 -6.14 16.58 -11.74
N HIS A 237 -4.97 17.19 -11.90
CA HIS A 237 -3.98 16.64 -12.79
C HIS A 237 -3.32 15.41 -12.16
N MET A 238 -3.07 14.39 -12.97
CA MET A 238 -2.34 13.21 -12.54
C MET A 238 -0.86 13.39 -12.86
N PHE A 239 -0.02 13.05 -11.89
CA PHE A 239 1.43 12.98 -12.05
C PHE A 239 1.90 11.54 -11.89
N PHE A 240 3.02 11.21 -12.52
CA PHE A 240 3.67 9.90 -12.40
C PHE A 240 5.15 10.05 -12.71
N VAL A 241 5.96 9.09 -12.29
CA VAL A 241 7.39 9.03 -12.62
C VAL A 241 7.60 8.07 -13.76
N ALA A 242 8.50 8.39 -14.69
CA ALA A 242 8.93 7.45 -15.73
C ALA A 242 10.42 7.59 -16.00
N ASP A 243 11.07 6.49 -16.40
CA ASP A 243 12.54 6.41 -16.56
C ASP A 243 13.02 6.41 -18.02
N LYS A 244 12.25 7.02 -18.93
CA LYS A 244 12.53 7.10 -20.38
C LYS A 244 13.95 7.54 -20.74
N ASN A 245 14.52 8.44 -19.93
CA ASN A 245 15.83 9.05 -20.17
C ASN A 245 16.96 8.38 -19.36
N GLY A 246 16.70 7.20 -18.76
CA GLY A 246 17.63 6.49 -17.88
C GLY A 246 17.61 6.96 -16.42
N GLN A 247 16.70 7.87 -16.06
CA GLN A 247 16.47 8.37 -14.70
C GLN A 247 14.98 8.63 -14.49
N GLY A 248 14.49 8.51 -13.26
CA GLY A 248 13.09 8.80 -12.94
C GLY A 248 12.76 10.29 -13.02
N ASP A 249 12.12 10.71 -14.10
CA ASP A 249 11.62 12.08 -14.29
C ASP A 249 10.12 12.16 -13.94
N LEU A 250 9.68 13.31 -13.41
CA LEU A 250 8.27 13.56 -13.10
C LEU A 250 7.51 14.04 -14.35
N TYR A 251 6.41 13.36 -14.68
CA TYR A 251 5.52 13.69 -15.79
C TYR A 251 4.12 14.04 -15.29
N ARG A 252 3.42 14.85 -16.08
CA ARG A 252 2.01 15.20 -15.89
C ARG A 252 1.20 14.63 -17.05
N SER A 253 0.02 14.07 -16.78
CA SER A 253 -0.89 13.64 -17.84
C SER A 253 -1.36 14.83 -18.68
N GLN A 254 -1.29 14.70 -20.01
CA GLN A 254 -1.78 15.74 -20.93
C GLN A 254 -3.31 15.81 -20.92
N ASP A 255 -3.95 14.66 -20.76
CA ASP A 255 -5.35 14.58 -20.40
C ASP A 255 -5.44 15.01 -18.92
N GLY A 256 -5.46 16.33 -18.72
CA GLY A 256 -5.93 16.89 -17.46
C GLY A 256 -7.36 16.41 -17.30
N VAL A 257 -7.61 15.59 -16.28
CA VAL A 257 -8.96 15.08 -16.05
C VAL A 257 -9.50 15.72 -14.79
N THR A 258 -9.89 16.98 -14.98
CA THR A 258 -10.80 17.75 -14.12
C THR A 258 -11.92 18.32 -14.94
#